data_AF-A0A6I9PA57-F1
#
_entry.id   AF-A0A6I9PA57-F1
#
_cell.length_a   1.000
_cell.length_b   1.000
_cell.length_c   1.000
_cell.angle_alpha   90.00
_cell.angle_beta   90.00
_cell.angle_gamma   90.00
#
_symmetry.space_group_name_H-M   'P 1'
#
loop_
_entity.id
_entity.type
_entity.pdbx_description
1 polymer ?
#
loop_
_entity_poly.entity_id
_entity_poly.type
_entity_poly.pdbx_seq_one_letter_code
_entity_poly.pdbx_strand_id
1 'polypeptide(L)'
;MAKDPLAEAGFYFDELNKLRVLEPDVSQKTSELKEECKEFVDKIGQFQKIVGGLIELVDDLAKEAEREKMKVRLALAHFEIPGGCRFWPRLSSSHA
;
A
#
# COMPACT_ATOMS: atom_id res chain seq x y z
N MET A 1 52.22 2.70 19.64
CA MET A 1 51.61 2.65 18.31
C MET A 1 51.55 4.08 17.80
N ALA A 2 52.39 4.45 16.84
CA ALA A 2 52.35 5.79 16.26
C ALA A 2 51.02 5.94 15.51
N LYS A 3 50.25 6.99 15.82
CA LYS A 3 49.04 7.33 15.08
C LYS A 3 49.47 7.76 13.68
N ASP A 4 48.77 7.28 12.66
CA ASP A 4 49.05 7.65 11.28
C ASP A 4 48.72 9.16 11.10
N PRO A 5 49.70 10.03 10.81
CA PRO A 5 49.48 11.47 10.71
C PRO A 5 48.49 11.85 9.61
N LEU A 6 48.30 10.98 8.60
CA LEU A 6 47.29 11.18 7.56
C LEU A 6 45.87 10.99 8.10
N ALA A 7 45.65 9.97 8.93
CA ALA A 7 44.37 9.72 9.57
C ALA A 7 44.00 10.84 10.56
N GLU A 8 44.98 11.38 11.30
CA GLU A 8 44.78 12.51 12.21
C GLU A 8 44.44 13.82 11.47
N ALA A 9 44.90 13.95 10.21
CA ALA A 9 44.53 15.03 9.30
C ALA A 9 43.21 14.78 8.54
N GLY A 10 42.51 13.66 8.79
CA GLY A 10 41.25 13.30 8.14
C GLY A 10 41.41 12.73 6.72
N PHE A 11 42.61 12.26 6.37
CA PHE A 11 42.87 11.55 5.12
C PHE A 11 42.95 10.04 5.34
N TYR A 12 42.22 9.32 4.51
CA TYR A 12 42.10 7.87 4.53
C TYR A 12 42.56 7.31 3.18
N PHE A 13 43.13 6.12 3.16
CA PHE A 13 43.38 5.40 1.92
C PHE A 13 42.26 4.42 1.65
N ASP A 14 41.86 4.30 0.39
CA ASP A 14 40.95 3.23 -0.04
C ASP A 14 41.69 1.96 -0.45
N GLU A 15 40.93 0.94 -0.84
CA GLU A 15 41.41 -0.38 -1.28
C GLU A 15 42.35 -0.32 -2.51
N LEU A 16 42.40 0.81 -3.21
CA LEU A 16 43.25 1.06 -4.37
C LEU A 16 44.43 2.00 -4.03
N ASN A 17 44.70 2.22 -2.74
CA ASN A 17 45.70 3.17 -2.23
C ASN A 17 45.48 4.62 -2.70
N LYS A 18 44.24 5.01 -2.97
CA LYS A 18 43.90 6.40 -3.30
C LYS A 18 43.55 7.17 -2.04
N LEU A 19 44.02 8.41 -1.97
CA LEU A 19 43.71 9.33 -0.88
C LEU A 19 42.22 9.72 -0.94
N ARG A 20 41.52 9.62 0.19
CA ARG A 20 40.12 9.98 0.40
C ARG A 20 40.00 10.86 1.64
N VAL A 21 39.05 11.79 1.59
CA VAL A 21 38.73 12.67 2.72
C VAL A 21 37.58 12.11 3.57
N LEU A 22 36.80 11.20 2.99
CA LEU A 22 35.72 10.50 3.68
C LEU A 22 36.24 9.14 4.16
N GLU A 23 35.96 8.83 5.42
CA GLU A 23 36.27 7.53 6.01
C GLU A 23 35.58 6.41 5.20
N PRO A 24 36.29 5.34 4.81
CA PRO A 24 35.75 4.27 3.97
C PRO A 24 34.48 3.65 4.54
N ASP A 25 34.45 3.37 5.84
CA ASP A 25 33.31 2.80 6.55
C ASP A 25 32.07 3.70 6.48
N VAL A 26 32.26 5.02 6.64
CA VAL A 26 31.17 6.00 6.56
C VAL A 26 30.65 6.09 5.13
N SER A 27 31.56 6.09 4.14
CA SER A 27 31.20 6.07 2.72
C SER A 27 30.37 4.83 2.36
N GLN A 28 30.78 3.66 2.85
CA GLN A 28 30.13 2.40 2.56
C GLN A 28 28.74 2.33 3.21
N LYS A 29 28.64 2.64 4.52
CA LYS A 29 27.36 2.72 5.24
C LYS A 29 26.39 3.71 4.60
N THR A 30 26.89 4.84 4.11
CA THR A 30 26.06 5.84 3.41
C THR A 30 25.54 5.32 2.08
N SER A 31 26.33 4.51 1.36
CA SER A 31 25.90 3.88 0.12
C SER A 31 24.85 2.79 0.37
N GLU A 32 25.08 1.93 1.35
CA GLU A 32 24.14 0.89 1.77
C GLU A 32 22.80 1.52 2.21
N LEU A 33 22.85 2.54 3.06
CA LEU A 33 21.64 3.26 3.51
C LEU A 33 20.86 3.87 2.33
N LYS A 34 21.56 4.41 1.33
CA LYS A 34 20.93 4.98 0.13
C LYS A 34 20.21 3.90 -0.69
N GLU A 35 20.77 2.71 -0.79
CA GLU A 35 20.15 1.57 -1.47
C GLU A 35 18.94 1.06 -0.70
N GLU A 36 19.06 0.87 0.61
CA GLU A 36 17.95 0.46 1.47
C GLU A 36 16.78 1.46 1.41
N CYS A 37 17.08 2.76 1.41
CA CYS A 37 16.07 3.80 1.30
C CYS A 37 15.32 3.74 -0.04
N LYS A 38 16.01 3.44 -1.15
CA LYS A 38 15.36 3.24 -2.45
C LYS A 38 14.46 2.02 -2.43
N GLU A 39 14.96 0.88 -1.94
CA GLU A 39 14.15 -0.32 -1.81
C GLU A 39 12.91 -0.11 -0.95
N PHE A 40 13.05 0.64 0.14
CA PHE A 40 11.94 0.97 1.02
C PHE A 40 10.87 1.76 0.29
N VAL A 41 11.26 2.82 -0.44
CA VAL A 41 10.33 3.63 -1.24
C VAL A 41 9.65 2.79 -2.31
N ASP A 42 10.39 1.90 -2.99
CA ASP A 42 9.83 1.01 -4.01
C ASP A 42 8.81 0.03 -3.41
N LYS A 43 9.12 -0.59 -2.27
CA LYS A 43 8.21 -1.49 -1.54
C LYS A 43 6.93 -0.74 -1.11
N ILE A 44 7.04 0.49 -0.63
CA ILE A 44 5.88 1.34 -0.29
C ILE A 44 5.06 1.66 -1.55
N GLY A 45 5.70 2.00 -2.67
CA GLY A 45 5.01 2.25 -3.93
C GLY A 45 4.25 1.02 -4.44
N GLN A 46 4.81 -0.18 -4.30
CA GLN A 46 4.11 -1.43 -4.62
C GLN A 46 2.92 -1.68 -3.69
N PHE A 47 3.10 -1.46 -2.38
CA PHE A 47 2.02 -1.61 -1.41
C PHE A 47 0.83 -0.68 -1.72
N GLN A 48 1.11 0.60 -2.04
CA GLN A 48 0.07 1.56 -2.43
C GLN A 48 -0.69 1.12 -3.68
N LYS A 49 -0.01 0.55 -4.68
CA LYS A 49 -0.66 0.01 -5.88
C LYS A 49 -1.61 -1.15 -5.56
N ILE A 50 -1.19 -2.07 -4.69
CA ILE A 50 -2.00 -3.22 -4.27
C ILE A 50 -3.25 -2.74 -3.54
N VAL A 51 -3.09 -1.82 -2.57
CA VAL A 51 -4.21 -1.27 -1.80
C VAL A 51 -5.16 -0.48 -2.72
N GLY A 52 -4.63 0.32 -3.64
CA GLY A 52 -5.43 1.03 -4.64
C GLY A 52 -6.28 0.07 -5.48
N GLY A 53 -5.68 -1.00 -6.01
CA GLY A 53 -6.43 -2.02 -6.76
C GLY A 53 -7.48 -2.75 -5.92
N LEU A 54 -7.21 -3.02 -4.63
CA LEU A 54 -8.20 -3.61 -3.74
C LEU A 54 -9.40 -2.68 -3.51
N ILE A 55 -9.17 -1.37 -3.34
CA ILE A 55 -10.25 -0.38 -3.18
C ILE A 55 -11.14 -0.38 -4.42
N GLU A 56 -10.56 -0.37 -5.62
CA GLU A 56 -11.31 -0.42 -6.88
C GLU A 56 -12.18 -1.67 -6.97
N LEU A 57 -11.63 -2.84 -6.63
CA LEU A 57 -12.38 -4.10 -6.62
C LEU A 57 -13.54 -4.09 -5.62
N VAL A 58 -13.33 -3.52 -4.43
CA VAL A 58 -14.37 -3.39 -3.40
C VAL A 58 -15.48 -2.43 -3.85
N ASP A 59 -15.13 -1.32 -4.48
CA ASP A 59 -16.09 -0.35 -5.01
C ASP A 59 -16.95 -0.95 -6.12
N ASP A 60 -16.34 -1.74 -7.01
CA ASP A 60 -17.08 -2.40 -8.09
C ASP A 60 -18.01 -3.49 -7.56
N LEU A 61 -17.56 -4.27 -6.57
CA LEU A 61 -18.42 -5.23 -5.88
C LEU A 61 -19.60 -4.54 -5.17
N ALA A 62 -19.37 -3.40 -4.52
CA ALA A 62 -20.44 -2.62 -3.90
C ALA A 62 -21.47 -2.13 -4.92
N LYS A 63 -21.02 -1.63 -6.08
CA LYS A 63 -21.91 -1.21 -7.18
C LYS A 63 -22.73 -2.38 -7.74
N GLU A 64 -22.13 -3.56 -7.89
CA GLU A 64 -22.86 -4.76 -8.32
C GLU A 64 -23.91 -5.18 -7.29
N ALA A 65 -23.56 -5.21 -6.02
CA ALA A 65 -24.48 -5.55 -4.95
C ALA A 65 -25.71 -4.61 -4.93
N GLU A 66 -25.51 -3.31 -5.10
CA GLU A 66 -26.63 -2.35 -5.18
C GLU A 66 -27.46 -2.50 -6.46
N ARG A 67 -26.84 -2.81 -7.61
CA ARG A 67 -27.57 -3.13 -8.85
C ARG A 67 -28.49 -4.34 -8.67
N GLU A 68 -28.00 -5.41 -8.06
CA GLU A 68 -28.80 -6.61 -7.83
C GLU A 68 -29.93 -6.35 -6.81
N LYS A 69 -29.67 -5.60 -5.72
CA LYS A 69 -30.72 -5.15 -4.80
C LYS A 69 -31.82 -4.36 -5.51
N MET A 70 -31.45 -3.50 -6.47
CA MET A 70 -32.41 -2.70 -7.23
C MET A 70 -33.26 -3.56 -8.18
N LYS A 71 -32.64 -4.54 -8.88
CA LYS A 71 -33.37 -5.49 -9.73
C LYS A 71 -34.37 -6.32 -8.93
N VAL A 72 -33.96 -6.84 -7.77
CA VAL A 72 -34.84 -7.60 -6.86
C VAL A 72 -36.01 -6.74 -6.38
N ARG A 73 -35.75 -5.48 -5.99
CA ARG A 73 -36.80 -4.54 -5.58
C ARG A 73 -37.81 -4.26 -6.72
N LEU A 74 -37.33 -4.11 -7.95
CA LEU A 74 -38.19 -3.87 -9.11
C LEU A 74 -39.04 -5.11 -9.45
N ALA A 75 -38.45 -6.31 -9.39
CA ALA A 75 -39.15 -7.57 -9.64
C ALA A 75 -40.24 -7.84 -8.59
N LEU A 76 -39.98 -7.52 -7.32
CA LEU A 76 -40.99 -7.61 -6.25
C LEU A 76 -42.14 -6.61 -6.44
N ALA A 77 -41.85 -5.38 -6.86
CA ALA A 77 -42.89 -4.40 -7.18
C ALA A 77 -43.78 -4.84 -8.36
N HIS A 78 -43.20 -5.56 -9.33
CA HIS A 78 -43.93 -6.10 -10.47
C HIS A 78 -44.79 -7.34 -10.12
N PHE A 79 -44.49 -8.03 -9.02
CA PHE A 79 -45.27 -9.17 -8.54
C PHE A 79 -46.44 -8.76 -7.62
N GLU A 80 -46.48 -7.52 -7.11
CA GLU A 80 -47.55 -7.02 -6.23
C GLU A 80 -48.86 -6.62 -6.94
N ILE A 81 -48.98 -6.70 -8.27
CA ILE A 81 -50.22 -6.42 -9.00
C ILE A 81 -50.46 -7.52 -10.05
N PRO A 82 -51.07 -8.66 -9.68
CA PRO A 82 -52.53 -8.79 -9.74
C PRO A 82 -53.13 -9.74 -8.68
N GLY A 83 -54.01 -9.21 -7.83
CA GLY A 83 -54.87 -9.99 -6.94
C GLY A 83 -54.47 -9.89 -5.47
N GLY A 84 -55.16 -9.01 -4.74
CA GLY A 84 -54.84 -8.65 -3.36
C GLY A 84 -54.85 -9.83 -2.39
N CYS A 85 -53.67 -10.24 -1.95
CA CYS A 85 -53.41 -10.86 -0.65
C CYS A 85 -52.03 -10.39 -0.19
N ARG A 86 -51.99 -9.50 0.81
CA ARG A 86 -50.74 -8.99 1.39
C ARG A 86 -50.08 -10.11 2.20
N PHE A 87 -49.04 -10.73 1.66
CA PHE A 87 -48.10 -11.51 2.46
C PHE A 87 -46.79 -10.72 2.53
N TRP A 88 -46.65 -9.94 3.61
CA TRP A 88 -45.45 -9.17 3.89
C TRP A 88 -44.41 -10.14 4.47
N PRO A 89 -43.24 -10.39 3.84
CA PRO A 89 -42.11 -10.85 4.62
C PRO A 89 -41.63 -9.64 5.40
N ARG A 90 -41.83 -9.68 6.71
CA ARG A 90 -41.30 -8.72 7.68
C ARG A 90 -39.77 -8.68 7.58
N LEU A 91 -39.26 -7.85 6.66
CA LEU A 91 -37.86 -7.44 6.58
C LEU A 91 -37.76 -5.99 7.03
N SER A 92 -38.15 -5.76 8.28
CA SER A 92 -37.80 -4.55 9.00
C SER A 92 -37.32 -4.98 10.39
N SER A 93 -36.13 -4.49 10.72
CA SER A 93 -35.42 -4.62 12.00
C SER A 93 -34.38 -5.75 12.07
N SER A 94 -33.15 -5.45 11.63
CA SER A 94 -31.99 -5.55 12.53
C SER A 94 -30.77 -4.82 11.94
N HIS A 95 -30.75 -3.49 12.04
CA HIS A 95 -29.52 -2.71 12.13
C HIS A 95 -29.72 -1.75 13.31
N ALA A 96 -29.19 -2.18 14.45
CA ALA A 96 -28.75 -1.36 15.57
C ALA A 96 -27.26 -1.65 15.74
#